data_AF-A0A3C0EIY9-F1
#
_entry.id   AF-A0A3C0EIY9-F1
#
_cell.length_a   1.000
_cell.length_b   1.000
_cell.length_c   1.000
_cell.angle_alpha   90.00
_cell.angle_beta   90.00
_cell.angle_gamma   90.00
#
_symmetry.space_group_name_H-M   'P 1'
#
loop_
_entity.id
_entity.type
_entity.pdbx_description
1 polymer ?
#
loop_
_entity_poly.entity_id
_entity_poly.type
_entity_poly.pdbx_seq_one_letter_code
_entity_poly.pdbx_strand_id
1 'polypeptide(L)'
;DPNHGTTEEFKAMCQRMADRNIPVLTWMSHSGLSYRGSDEIDDDWFIRGIDGGISSAWGNIDEPEIAHINLGHPGFIEYTRKWIRFYIGECRCKGIFLDCMAWAFPCDFKPRSFMRYPGDTNRMAVRYVQAVYDEIKACDPDAILLGEGWGSDLPVNVFSIHANPKRDNNQDPHMGTRDFLLSLNRYTDRKMAVDQGPRLFGACGYVVAAKGQKWMDHNRMMLKLLAEHGSPDAWQPLPGDLSILKRDGEADLLVVSVDKEESQRTFELPAMYDKLDSLNELVTGRTVTRLDDGRFPPIPPGFYSLEKVTSQEAV
;
A
#
# COMPACT_ATOMS: atom_id res chain seq x y z
N ASP A 1 2.33 -12.64 16.54
CA ASP A 1 3.77 -12.59 16.82
C ASP A 1 3.95 -12.30 18.31
N PRO A 2 4.50 -13.23 19.10
CA PRO A 2 4.68 -13.05 20.54
C PRO A 2 5.63 -11.90 20.90
N ASN A 3 6.46 -11.42 19.97
CA ASN A 3 7.34 -10.27 20.19
C ASN A 3 6.57 -8.93 20.31
N HIS A 4 5.30 -8.91 19.92
CA HIS A 4 4.45 -7.71 19.90
C HIS A 4 3.32 -7.74 20.93
N GLY A 5 3.37 -8.66 21.88
CA GLY A 5 2.37 -8.82 22.93
C GLY A 5 1.45 -10.02 22.71
N THR A 6 0.47 -10.12 23.60
CA THR A 6 -0.52 -11.20 23.64
C THR A 6 -1.63 -10.98 22.60
N THR A 7 -2.37 -12.05 22.30
CA THR A 7 -3.57 -12.00 21.45
C THR A 7 -4.61 -11.00 21.97
N GLU A 8 -4.79 -10.91 23.29
CA GLU A 8 -5.74 -9.98 23.89
C GLU A 8 -5.29 -8.51 23.76
N GLU A 9 -3.99 -8.25 23.91
CA GLU A 9 -3.45 -6.90 23.68
C GLU A 9 -3.60 -6.47 22.23
N PHE A 10 -3.39 -7.39 21.28
CA PHE A 10 -3.62 -7.15 19.86
C PHE A 10 -5.11 -6.85 19.57
N LYS A 11 -6.03 -7.68 20.10
CA LYS A 11 -7.48 -7.49 19.94
C LYS A 11 -7.92 -6.13 20.51
N ALA A 12 -7.45 -5.79 21.71
CA ALA A 12 -7.73 -4.50 22.33
C ALA A 12 -7.17 -3.33 21.51
N MET A 13 -6.00 -3.47 20.88
CA MET A 13 -5.44 -2.46 19.98
C MET A 13 -6.34 -2.24 18.76
N CYS A 14 -6.73 -3.31 18.06
CA CYS A 14 -7.60 -3.21 16.89
C CYS A 14 -8.95 -2.58 17.25
N GLN A 15 -9.55 -2.97 18.37
CA GLN A 15 -10.81 -2.39 18.85
C GLN A 15 -10.67 -0.89 19.16
N ARG A 16 -9.58 -0.45 19.79
CA ARG A 16 -9.32 0.99 20.02
C ARG A 16 -9.20 1.79 18.72
N MET A 17 -8.65 1.20 17.66
CA MET A 17 -8.60 1.82 16.32
C MET A 17 -10.02 1.90 15.72
N ALA A 18 -10.78 0.80 15.80
CA ALA A 18 -12.14 0.73 15.31
C ALA A 18 -13.08 1.73 16.01
N ASP A 19 -12.95 1.91 17.34
CA ASP A 19 -13.74 2.88 18.12
C ASP A 19 -13.45 4.34 17.73
N ARG A 20 -12.32 4.59 17.05
CA ARG A 20 -11.94 5.89 16.47
C ARG A 20 -12.25 5.98 14.98
N ASN A 21 -13.00 5.02 14.42
CA ASN A 21 -13.26 4.89 12.99
C ASN A 21 -11.99 4.82 12.12
N ILE A 22 -10.89 4.28 12.67
CA ILE A 22 -9.66 4.05 11.92
C ILE A 22 -9.72 2.62 11.34
N PRO A 23 -9.81 2.46 10.01
CA PRO A 23 -9.86 1.13 9.40
C PRO A 23 -8.50 0.42 9.53
N VAL A 24 -8.54 -0.83 9.97
CA VAL A 24 -7.36 -1.70 10.04
C VAL A 24 -7.49 -2.80 9.01
N LEU A 25 -6.45 -3.00 8.19
CA LEU A 25 -6.35 -4.13 7.29
C LEU A 25 -5.32 -5.10 7.84
N THR A 26 -5.62 -6.40 7.80
CA THR A 26 -4.66 -7.44 8.18
C THR A 26 -3.98 -7.99 6.93
N TRP A 27 -2.64 -7.89 6.89
CA TRP A 27 -1.82 -8.58 5.89
C TRP A 27 -1.89 -10.09 6.10
N MET A 28 -2.11 -10.83 5.02
CA MET A 28 -2.21 -12.29 5.02
C MET A 28 -1.46 -12.87 3.83
N SER A 29 -0.48 -13.73 4.13
CA SER A 29 0.18 -14.53 3.10
C SER A 29 -0.76 -15.61 2.57
N HIS A 30 -0.78 -15.76 1.25
CA HIS A 30 -1.38 -16.92 0.59
C HIS A 30 -0.37 -17.63 -0.34
N SER A 31 0.76 -17.01 -0.61
CA SER A 31 1.78 -17.49 -1.54
C SER A 31 2.71 -18.53 -0.92
N GLY A 32 2.72 -18.62 0.41
CA GLY A 32 3.35 -19.71 1.16
C GLY A 32 3.20 -19.58 2.68
N LEU A 33 3.62 -20.63 3.38
CA LEU A 33 3.63 -20.70 4.85
C LEU A 33 4.95 -21.30 5.35
N SER A 34 5.37 -20.93 6.56
CA SER A 34 6.51 -21.60 7.21
C SER A 34 6.18 -23.08 7.40
N TYR A 35 7.00 -23.94 6.81
CA TYR A 35 6.79 -25.39 6.90
C TYR A 35 6.93 -25.83 8.37
N ARG A 36 5.85 -26.41 8.93
CA ARG A 36 5.77 -26.80 10.35
C ARG A 36 6.02 -25.65 11.34
N GLY A 37 5.66 -24.42 10.96
CA GLY A 37 5.77 -23.25 11.84
C GLY A 37 4.85 -23.29 13.09
N SER A 38 3.89 -24.23 13.16
CA SER A 38 3.06 -24.48 14.35
C SER A 38 2.38 -25.86 14.26
N ASP A 39 1.83 -26.33 15.37
CA ASP A 39 1.09 -27.61 15.46
C ASP A 39 -0.22 -27.64 14.65
N GLU A 40 -0.72 -26.47 14.23
CA GLU A 40 -1.92 -26.39 13.38
C GLU A 40 -1.61 -26.60 11.89
N ILE A 41 -0.33 -26.61 11.52
CA ILE A 41 0.10 -26.71 10.12
C ILE A 41 0.21 -28.18 9.72
N ASP A 42 -0.53 -28.54 8.68
CA ASP A 42 -0.54 -29.90 8.14
C ASP A 42 0.41 -30.01 6.93
N ASP A 43 1.30 -30.99 6.96
CA ASP A 43 2.24 -31.33 5.89
C ASP A 43 1.52 -31.65 4.55
N ASP A 44 0.24 -32.03 4.60
CA ASP A 44 -0.58 -32.28 3.42
C ASP A 44 -0.94 -31.00 2.65
N TRP A 45 -0.87 -29.82 3.26
CA TRP A 45 -1.26 -28.58 2.57
C TRP A 45 -0.23 -28.14 1.53
N PHE A 46 1.01 -28.60 1.63
CA PHE A 46 2.12 -28.11 0.82
C PHE A 46 2.19 -28.76 -0.56
N ILE A 47 2.56 -27.95 -1.56
CA ILE A 47 2.77 -28.40 -2.93
C ILE A 47 4.00 -29.31 -3.01
N ARG A 48 3.86 -30.44 -3.74
CA ARG A 48 4.97 -31.37 -3.99
C ARG A 48 5.49 -31.28 -5.42
N GLY A 49 6.81 -31.24 -5.55
CA GLY A 49 7.52 -31.33 -6.81
C GLY A 49 7.40 -32.72 -7.43
N ILE A 50 7.88 -32.86 -8.67
CA ILE A 50 7.88 -34.14 -9.41
C ILE A 50 8.71 -35.23 -8.70
N ASP A 51 9.68 -34.82 -7.89
CA ASP A 51 10.52 -35.65 -7.03
C ASP A 51 9.85 -36.02 -5.69
N GLY A 52 8.63 -35.53 -5.44
CA GLY A 52 7.91 -35.68 -4.17
C GLY A 52 8.39 -34.73 -3.06
N GLY A 53 9.42 -33.91 -3.32
CA GLY A 53 9.94 -32.90 -2.41
C GLY A 53 8.96 -31.75 -2.21
N ILE A 54 9.16 -30.96 -1.15
CA ILE A 54 8.37 -29.75 -0.90
C ILE A 54 8.83 -28.66 -1.86
N SER A 55 7.88 -27.98 -2.50
CA SER A 55 8.22 -26.82 -3.32
C SER A 55 8.46 -25.59 -2.45
N SER A 56 9.70 -25.11 -2.44
CA SER A 56 10.09 -23.85 -1.79
C SER A 56 9.44 -22.66 -2.50
N ALA A 57 8.89 -21.74 -1.71
CA ALA A 57 8.32 -20.49 -2.19
C ALA A 57 9.30 -19.32 -1.95
N TRP A 58 9.95 -19.33 -0.78
CA TRP A 58 11.09 -18.49 -0.44
C TRP A 58 12.15 -19.31 0.29
N GLY A 59 13.41 -18.91 0.14
CA GLY A 59 14.57 -19.65 0.64
C GLY A 59 15.19 -20.52 -0.46
N ASN A 60 15.74 -21.67 -0.08
CA ASN A 60 16.33 -22.62 -1.02
C ASN A 60 15.51 -23.92 -1.08
N ILE A 61 15.87 -24.82 -2.01
CA ILE A 61 15.14 -26.07 -2.26
C ILE A 61 15.29 -27.10 -1.14
N ASP A 62 16.43 -27.09 -0.44
CA ASP A 62 16.76 -28.05 0.61
C ASP A 62 16.20 -27.61 1.98
N GLU A 63 16.11 -26.30 2.20
CA GLU A 63 15.66 -25.65 3.43
C GLU A 63 14.71 -24.49 3.08
N PRO A 64 13.43 -24.79 2.78
CA PRO A 64 12.46 -23.76 2.50
C PRO A 64 12.15 -22.94 3.76
N GLU A 65 12.41 -21.64 3.73
CA GLU A 65 11.97 -20.71 4.78
C GLU A 65 10.44 -20.58 4.77
N ILE A 66 9.88 -20.52 3.56
CA ILE A 66 8.46 -20.53 3.28
C ILE A 66 8.23 -21.54 2.15
N ALA A 67 7.30 -22.46 2.36
CA ALA A 67 6.93 -23.47 1.37
C ALA A 67 5.60 -23.12 0.68
N HIS A 68 5.46 -23.51 -0.58
CA HIS A 68 4.25 -23.27 -1.35
C HIS A 68 3.08 -24.08 -0.80
N ILE A 69 1.94 -23.41 -0.65
CA ILE A 69 0.68 -24.04 -0.25
C ILE A 69 -0.17 -24.35 -1.48
N ASN A 70 -0.85 -25.50 -1.44
CA ASN A 70 -1.90 -25.80 -2.39
C ASN A 70 -3.19 -25.08 -1.96
N LEU A 71 -3.48 -23.96 -2.61
CA LEU A 71 -4.64 -23.12 -2.31
C LEU A 71 -6.00 -23.84 -2.50
N GLY A 72 -6.02 -24.94 -3.24
CA GLY A 72 -7.21 -25.78 -3.37
C GLY A 72 -7.46 -26.72 -2.20
N HIS A 73 -6.51 -26.84 -1.26
CA HIS A 73 -6.60 -27.76 -0.15
C HIS A 73 -7.70 -27.33 0.84
N PRO A 74 -8.74 -28.15 1.09
CA PRO A 74 -9.85 -27.78 1.97
C PRO A 74 -9.40 -27.41 3.38
N GLY A 75 -8.41 -28.13 3.92
CA GLY A 75 -7.83 -27.84 5.23
C GLY A 75 -7.16 -26.45 5.30
N PHE A 76 -6.46 -26.03 4.24
CA PHE A 76 -5.83 -24.71 4.22
C PHE A 76 -6.86 -23.59 4.02
N ILE A 77 -7.90 -23.83 3.22
CA ILE A 77 -9.03 -22.90 3.09
C ILE A 77 -9.69 -22.69 4.45
N GLU A 78 -9.97 -23.76 5.19
CA GLU A 78 -10.60 -23.65 6.51
C GLU A 78 -9.67 -23.00 7.54
N TYR A 79 -8.39 -23.34 7.52
CA TYR A 79 -7.36 -22.66 8.31
C TYR A 79 -7.37 -21.14 8.05
N THR A 80 -7.42 -20.75 6.78
CA THR A 80 -7.50 -19.33 6.38
C THR A 80 -8.79 -18.68 6.91
N ARG A 81 -9.94 -19.35 6.74
CA ARG A 81 -11.24 -18.83 7.21
C ARG A 81 -11.29 -18.62 8.72
N LYS A 82 -10.69 -19.52 9.51
CA LYS A 82 -10.53 -19.36 10.96
C LYS A 82 -9.87 -18.01 11.29
N TRP A 83 -8.79 -17.67 10.59
CA TRP A 83 -8.10 -16.39 10.81
C TRP A 83 -8.91 -15.19 10.33
N ILE A 84 -9.65 -15.30 9.24
CA ILE A 84 -10.57 -14.24 8.78
C ILE A 84 -11.63 -13.94 9.86
N ARG A 85 -12.25 -14.98 10.42
CA ARG A 85 -13.23 -14.83 11.52
C ARG A 85 -12.61 -14.15 12.74
N PHE A 86 -11.37 -14.48 13.07
CA PHE A 86 -10.64 -13.81 14.14
C PHE A 86 -10.39 -12.33 13.81
N TYR A 87 -9.75 -12.00 12.70
CA TYR A 87 -9.36 -10.62 12.38
C TYR A 87 -10.57 -9.72 12.09
N ILE A 88 -11.50 -10.16 11.25
CA ILE A 88 -12.66 -9.36 10.88
C ILE A 88 -13.72 -9.43 11.99
N GLY A 89 -14.11 -10.64 12.39
CA GLY A 89 -15.20 -10.86 13.35
C GLY A 89 -14.86 -10.43 14.78
N GLU A 90 -13.68 -10.79 15.29
CA GLU A 90 -13.32 -10.49 16.68
C GLU A 90 -12.51 -9.21 16.88
N CYS A 91 -11.55 -8.94 15.97
CA CYS A 91 -10.70 -7.75 16.06
C CYS A 91 -11.32 -6.51 15.40
N ARG A 92 -12.44 -6.64 14.67
CA ARG A 92 -13.10 -5.56 13.91
C ARG A 92 -12.19 -4.93 12.85
N CYS A 93 -11.24 -5.70 12.31
CA CYS A 93 -10.50 -5.27 11.13
C CYS A 93 -11.48 -5.07 9.96
N LYS A 94 -11.20 -4.08 9.11
CA LYS A 94 -12.04 -3.69 7.97
C LYS A 94 -11.56 -4.24 6.64
N GLY A 95 -10.56 -5.12 6.66
CA GLY A 95 -10.21 -5.88 5.48
C GLY A 95 -9.04 -6.82 5.67
N ILE A 96 -8.85 -7.65 4.65
CA ILE A 96 -7.69 -8.51 4.47
C ILE A 96 -6.90 -8.00 3.28
N PHE A 97 -5.58 -7.98 3.40
CA PHE A 97 -4.66 -7.71 2.33
C PHE A 97 -3.92 -8.99 1.93
N LEU A 98 -4.17 -9.48 0.71
CA LEU A 98 -3.45 -10.60 0.11
C LEU A 98 -2.26 -10.09 -0.70
N ASP A 99 -1.08 -10.20 -0.10
CA ASP A 99 0.22 -9.97 -0.74
C ASP A 99 0.40 -10.93 -1.91
N CYS A 100 0.95 -10.42 -3.02
CA CYS A 100 1.21 -11.19 -4.24
C CYS A 100 -0.01 -11.94 -4.81
N MET A 101 -1.25 -11.45 -4.68
CA MET A 101 -2.48 -12.14 -5.14
C MET A 101 -2.39 -12.78 -6.54
N ALA A 102 -1.64 -12.17 -7.46
CA ALA A 102 -1.41 -12.69 -8.81
C ALA A 102 -0.25 -13.71 -8.91
N TRP A 103 0.09 -14.40 -7.81
CA TRP A 103 1.21 -15.34 -7.78
C TRP A 103 0.98 -16.56 -8.68
N ALA A 104 2.02 -16.95 -9.42
CA ALA A 104 2.02 -18.18 -10.20
C ALA A 104 2.43 -19.35 -9.29
N PHE A 105 1.49 -20.24 -8.99
CA PHE A 105 1.77 -21.42 -8.16
C PHE A 105 2.39 -22.53 -9.00
N PRO A 106 3.40 -23.26 -8.49
CA PRO A 106 3.94 -24.42 -9.19
C PRO A 106 2.90 -25.55 -9.29
N CYS A 107 3.14 -26.50 -10.19
CA CYS A 107 2.35 -27.72 -10.27
C CYS A 107 2.52 -28.55 -8.99
N ASP A 108 1.43 -29.17 -8.53
CA ASP A 108 1.47 -30.12 -7.41
C ASP A 108 1.36 -31.56 -7.91
N PHE A 109 2.46 -32.30 -7.85
CA PHE A 109 2.54 -33.68 -8.31
C PHE A 109 2.02 -34.68 -7.27
N LYS A 110 1.67 -34.25 -6.06
CA LYS A 110 0.98 -35.12 -5.10
C LYS A 110 -0.44 -35.41 -5.60
N PRO A 111 -0.85 -36.68 -5.74
CA PRO A 111 -2.22 -37.02 -6.09
C PRO A 111 -3.21 -36.50 -5.03
N ARG A 112 -4.21 -35.72 -5.46
CA ARG A 112 -5.22 -35.12 -4.58
C ARG A 112 -6.60 -35.28 -5.20
N SER A 113 -7.59 -35.62 -4.39
CA SER A 113 -8.96 -35.88 -4.85
C SER A 113 -9.66 -34.65 -5.46
N PHE A 114 -9.22 -33.45 -5.10
CA PHE A 114 -9.76 -32.18 -5.59
C PHE A 114 -9.00 -31.59 -6.79
N MET A 115 -7.96 -32.27 -7.27
CA MET A 115 -7.20 -31.90 -8.47
C MET A 115 -7.35 -32.98 -9.53
N ARG A 116 -7.53 -32.55 -10.78
CA ARG A 116 -7.53 -33.45 -11.94
C ARG A 116 -6.13 -33.57 -12.54
N TYR A 117 -5.39 -32.46 -12.56
CA TYR A 117 -4.03 -32.37 -13.09
C TYR A 117 -3.10 -31.65 -12.11
N PRO A 118 -1.79 -31.94 -12.11
CA PRO A 118 -0.83 -31.24 -11.27
C PRO A 118 -0.86 -29.70 -11.43
N GLY A 119 -1.13 -29.22 -12.65
CA GLY A 119 -1.21 -27.79 -12.95
C GLY A 119 -2.50 -27.10 -12.49
N ASP A 120 -3.45 -27.80 -11.87
CA ASP A 120 -4.71 -27.19 -11.41
C ASP A 120 -4.50 -26.17 -10.27
N THR A 121 -3.31 -26.11 -9.66
CA THR A 121 -2.96 -25.21 -8.55
C THR A 121 -3.29 -23.73 -8.84
N ASN A 122 -2.93 -23.22 -10.02
CA ASN A 122 -3.25 -21.84 -10.41
C ASN A 122 -4.77 -21.61 -10.56
N ARG A 123 -5.52 -22.59 -11.06
CA ARG A 123 -6.98 -22.51 -11.12
C ARG A 123 -7.61 -22.52 -9.72
N MET A 124 -7.00 -23.26 -8.80
CA MET A 124 -7.47 -23.32 -7.41
C MET A 124 -7.24 -22.00 -6.66
N ALA A 125 -6.25 -21.18 -7.05
CA ALA A 125 -6.08 -19.84 -6.52
C ALA A 125 -7.35 -18.98 -6.66
N VAL A 126 -8.04 -19.06 -7.80
CA VAL A 126 -9.32 -18.35 -8.02
C VAL A 126 -10.38 -18.79 -7.02
N ARG A 127 -10.50 -20.10 -6.76
CA ARG A 127 -11.46 -20.65 -5.79
C ARG A 127 -11.12 -20.25 -4.37
N TYR A 128 -9.83 -20.26 -4.03
CA TYR A 128 -9.35 -19.81 -2.73
C TYR A 128 -9.70 -18.35 -2.47
N VAL A 129 -9.40 -17.45 -3.42
CA VAL A 129 -9.69 -16.02 -3.26
C VAL A 129 -11.20 -15.78 -3.15
N GLN A 130 -12.03 -16.54 -3.90
CA GLN A 130 -13.49 -16.50 -3.70
C GLN A 130 -13.89 -16.96 -2.29
N ALA A 131 -13.33 -18.06 -1.79
CA ALA A 131 -13.64 -18.56 -0.45
C ALA A 131 -13.21 -17.58 0.66
N VAL A 132 -12.10 -16.86 0.45
CA VAL A 132 -11.63 -15.78 1.33
C VAL A 132 -12.61 -14.60 1.28
N TYR A 133 -12.97 -14.14 0.08
CA TYR A 133 -13.91 -13.03 -0.09
C TYR A 133 -15.27 -13.33 0.56
N ASP A 134 -15.83 -14.50 0.30
CA ASP A 134 -17.12 -14.92 0.86
C ASP A 134 -17.08 -14.95 2.39
N GLU A 135 -16.00 -15.42 3.00
CA GLU A 135 -15.83 -15.43 4.46
C GLU A 135 -15.72 -14.01 5.03
N ILE A 136 -14.96 -13.12 4.36
CA ILE A 136 -14.86 -11.70 4.75
C ILE A 136 -16.25 -11.08 4.76
N LYS A 137 -17.01 -11.25 3.67
CA LYS A 137 -18.35 -10.68 3.53
C LYS A 137 -19.37 -11.29 4.48
N ALA A 138 -19.20 -12.57 4.84
CA ALA A 138 -20.01 -13.21 5.87
C ALA A 138 -19.73 -12.64 7.28
N CYS A 139 -18.48 -12.26 7.57
CA CYS A 139 -18.11 -11.61 8.83
C CYS A 139 -18.56 -10.14 8.90
N ASP A 140 -18.32 -9.38 7.83
CA ASP A 140 -18.66 -7.97 7.71
C ASP A 140 -18.88 -7.60 6.22
N PRO A 141 -20.12 -7.30 5.80
CA PRO A 141 -20.42 -6.93 4.41
C PRO A 141 -19.62 -5.72 3.89
N ASP A 142 -19.23 -4.82 4.79
CA ASP A 142 -18.48 -3.60 4.47
C ASP A 142 -16.95 -3.82 4.46
N ALA A 143 -16.47 -4.92 5.06
CA ALA A 143 -15.04 -5.23 5.06
C ALA A 143 -14.54 -5.56 3.65
N ILE A 144 -13.31 -5.13 3.32
CA ILE A 144 -12.76 -5.25 1.97
C ILE A 144 -11.74 -6.38 1.85
N LEU A 145 -11.64 -6.93 0.64
CA LEU A 145 -10.48 -7.69 0.21
C LEU A 145 -9.63 -6.82 -0.70
N LEU A 146 -8.38 -6.60 -0.28
CA LEU A 146 -7.33 -5.95 -1.06
C LEU A 146 -6.37 -7.02 -1.58
N GLY A 147 -6.06 -7.03 -2.87
CA GLY A 147 -5.07 -7.94 -3.45
C GLY A 147 -3.94 -7.21 -4.18
N GLU A 148 -2.70 -7.55 -3.87
CA GLU A 148 -1.54 -7.01 -4.59
C GLU A 148 -1.29 -7.75 -5.90
N GLY A 149 -0.97 -6.99 -6.95
CA GLY A 149 -0.61 -7.49 -8.27
C GLY A 149 -1.62 -7.09 -9.33
N TRP A 150 -1.76 -7.92 -10.36
CA TRP A 150 -2.65 -7.64 -11.48
C TRP A 150 -4.11 -7.93 -11.10
N GLY A 151 -5.02 -7.03 -11.51
CA GLY A 151 -6.47 -7.18 -11.42
C GLY A 151 -7.00 -8.28 -12.33
N SER A 152 -6.90 -9.53 -11.88
CA SER A 152 -7.63 -10.66 -12.45
C SER A 152 -9.12 -10.50 -12.14
N ASP A 153 -9.98 -11.30 -12.79
CA ASP A 153 -11.42 -11.38 -12.50
C ASP A 153 -11.74 -11.86 -11.06
N LEU A 154 -10.74 -11.92 -10.18
CA LEU A 154 -10.86 -12.25 -8.77
C LEU A 154 -11.79 -11.27 -8.04
N PRO A 155 -12.50 -11.75 -7.01
CA PRO A 155 -13.45 -10.95 -6.25
C PRO A 155 -12.70 -10.08 -5.23
N VAL A 156 -12.01 -9.03 -5.70
CA VAL A 156 -11.39 -8.03 -4.83
C VAL A 156 -12.10 -6.70 -4.91
N ASN A 157 -12.17 -5.98 -3.78
CA ASN A 157 -12.70 -4.62 -3.74
C ASN A 157 -11.64 -3.62 -4.20
N VAL A 158 -10.39 -3.89 -3.83
CA VAL A 158 -9.24 -3.07 -4.16
C VAL A 158 -8.15 -3.97 -4.71
N PHE A 159 -7.47 -3.56 -5.77
CA PHE A 159 -6.20 -4.16 -6.16
C PHE A 159 -5.11 -3.12 -6.07
N SER A 160 -3.94 -3.55 -5.65
CA SER A 160 -2.78 -2.70 -5.56
C SER A 160 -1.69 -3.11 -6.51
N ILE A 161 -0.96 -2.13 -7.04
CA ILE A 161 0.17 -2.38 -7.94
C ILE A 161 1.43 -1.82 -7.27
N HIS A 162 2.41 -2.70 -7.03
CA HIS A 162 3.74 -2.31 -6.59
C HIS A 162 4.56 -1.81 -7.80
N ALA A 163 4.21 -0.63 -8.31
CA ALA A 163 5.02 0.08 -9.31
C ALA A 163 4.70 1.58 -9.32
N ASN A 164 5.73 2.42 -9.23
CA ASN A 164 5.76 3.77 -9.79
C ASN A 164 6.44 3.64 -11.15
N PRO A 165 5.72 3.23 -12.21
CA PRO A 165 6.27 3.23 -13.55
C PRO A 165 6.77 4.64 -13.85
N LYS A 166 8.10 4.80 -13.79
CA LYS A 166 8.79 6.03 -14.19
C LYS A 166 8.26 6.42 -15.57
N ARG A 167 7.86 7.69 -15.71
CA ARG A 167 7.53 8.26 -17.02
C ARG A 167 8.69 8.01 -17.98
N ASP A 168 8.40 7.42 -19.14
CA ASP A 168 9.22 7.65 -20.32
C ASP A 168 9.03 9.11 -20.76
N ASN A 169 10.09 9.72 -21.24
CA ASN A 169 10.43 11.09 -20.95
C ASN A 169 9.69 12.17 -21.78
N ASN A 170 8.68 11.85 -22.62
CA ASN A 170 8.47 12.72 -23.79
C ASN A 170 7.06 13.00 -24.33
N GLN A 171 5.91 12.59 -23.75
CA GLN A 171 4.64 12.77 -24.51
C GLN A 171 3.42 13.36 -23.80
N ASP A 172 3.38 13.46 -22.47
CA ASP A 172 2.33 14.24 -21.79
C ASP A 172 2.85 14.78 -20.44
N PRO A 173 3.00 16.11 -20.27
CA PRO A 173 3.43 16.70 -19.01
C PRO A 173 2.41 16.52 -17.87
N HIS A 174 1.16 16.13 -18.15
CA HIS A 174 0.06 16.16 -17.19
C HIS A 174 -0.38 14.82 -16.60
N MET A 175 -0.06 13.66 -17.20
CA MET A 175 -0.32 12.34 -16.59
C MET A 175 0.87 11.36 -16.72
N GLY A 176 1.33 10.76 -15.63
CA GLY A 176 2.26 9.62 -15.63
C GLY A 176 1.53 8.28 -15.60
N THR A 177 2.24 7.16 -15.74
CA THR A 177 1.61 5.84 -15.73
C THR A 177 0.90 5.55 -14.40
N ARG A 178 1.42 6.04 -13.26
CA ARG A 178 0.70 6.06 -11.97
C ARG A 178 -0.63 6.82 -12.08
N ASP A 179 -0.60 8.05 -12.58
CA ASP A 179 -1.80 8.90 -12.68
C ASP A 179 -2.83 8.30 -13.62
N PHE A 180 -2.38 7.71 -14.73
CA PHE A 180 -3.23 6.95 -15.65
C PHE A 180 -3.94 5.80 -14.92
N LEU A 181 -3.20 4.94 -14.23
CA LEU A 181 -3.77 3.80 -13.48
C LEU A 181 -4.77 4.28 -12.42
N LEU A 182 -4.44 5.30 -11.63
CA LEU A 182 -5.38 5.87 -10.65
C LEU A 182 -6.60 6.51 -11.33
N SER A 183 -6.45 7.12 -12.50
CA SER A 183 -7.55 7.74 -13.24
C SER A 183 -8.59 6.71 -13.71
N LEU A 184 -8.20 5.44 -13.85
CA LEU A 184 -9.09 4.35 -14.25
C LEU A 184 -10.14 4.02 -13.16
N ASN A 185 -9.94 4.46 -11.92
CA ASN A 185 -10.89 4.30 -10.81
C ASN A 185 -12.26 4.93 -11.07
N ARG A 186 -12.38 5.83 -12.06
CA ARG A 186 -13.66 6.43 -12.48
C ARG A 186 -14.52 5.49 -13.33
N TYR A 187 -13.95 4.41 -13.86
CA TYR A 187 -14.63 3.47 -14.76
C TYR A 187 -15.05 2.16 -14.08
N THR A 188 -14.71 1.97 -12.81
CA THR A 188 -14.99 0.73 -12.08
C THR A 188 -15.24 0.98 -10.60
N ASP A 189 -16.10 0.15 -10.01
CA ASP A 189 -16.35 0.14 -8.58
C ASP A 189 -15.19 -0.52 -7.81
N ARG A 190 -14.37 -1.33 -8.48
CA ARG A 190 -13.10 -1.83 -7.93
C ARG A 190 -12.08 -0.70 -7.92
N LYS A 191 -11.38 -0.50 -6.81
CA LYS A 191 -10.40 0.57 -6.71
C LYS A 191 -8.98 0.06 -6.94
N MET A 192 -8.19 0.86 -7.63
CA MET A 192 -6.76 0.73 -7.79
C MET A 192 -6.08 1.56 -6.72
N ALA A 193 -5.21 0.89 -5.97
CA ALA A 193 -4.18 1.51 -5.15
C ALA A 193 -2.82 1.32 -5.83
N VAL A 194 -1.89 2.23 -5.56
CA VAL A 194 -0.50 2.08 -5.97
C VAL A 194 0.31 2.01 -4.69
N ASP A 195 0.94 0.85 -4.45
CA ASP A 195 1.65 0.53 -3.20
C ASP A 195 3.01 1.20 -3.15
N GLN A 196 3.04 2.52 -3.35
CA GLN A 196 4.25 3.32 -3.27
C GLN A 196 3.95 4.65 -2.60
N GLY A 197 4.57 4.84 -1.44
CA GLY A 197 4.74 6.12 -0.80
C GLY A 197 6.22 6.40 -0.65
N PRO A 198 6.78 7.43 -1.29
CA PRO A 198 8.10 7.88 -0.89
C PRO A 198 8.07 8.31 0.58
N ARG A 199 9.23 8.30 1.23
CA ARG A 199 9.32 8.73 2.63
C ARG A 199 8.86 10.19 2.70
N LEU A 200 8.13 10.56 3.74
CA LEU A 200 7.51 11.89 3.86
C LEU A 200 6.44 12.23 2.78
N PHE A 201 5.73 11.24 2.22
CA PHE A 201 4.61 11.52 1.31
C PHE A 201 3.24 11.32 1.94
N GLY A 202 2.61 12.39 2.42
CA GLY A 202 1.29 12.32 3.07
C GLY A 202 0.15 11.86 2.15
N ALA A 203 0.22 12.21 0.86
CA ALA A 203 -0.87 12.00 -0.09
C ALA A 203 -1.08 10.56 -0.57
N CYS A 204 -0.17 9.62 -0.29
CA CYS A 204 -0.37 8.20 -0.63
C CYS A 204 -1.05 7.39 0.48
N GLY A 205 -1.42 8.01 1.60
CA GLY A 205 -2.02 7.31 2.75
C GLY A 205 -1.04 6.45 3.55
N TYR A 206 0.25 6.42 3.19
CA TYR A 206 1.29 5.68 3.92
C TYR A 206 2.59 6.49 4.01
N VAL A 207 2.88 7.03 5.20
CA VAL A 207 4.10 7.82 5.45
C VAL A 207 5.12 7.01 6.24
N VAL A 208 6.28 6.75 5.63
CA VAL A 208 7.41 6.13 6.32
C VAL A 208 8.38 7.22 6.80
N ALA A 209 8.86 7.09 8.04
CA ALA A 209 9.91 7.93 8.57
C ALA A 209 11.19 7.81 7.72
N ALA A 210 11.77 8.94 7.34
CA ALA A 210 13.03 8.95 6.62
C ALA A 210 14.18 8.50 7.54
N LYS A 211 14.99 7.54 7.08
CA LYS A 211 16.11 6.98 7.86
C LYS A 211 17.30 7.94 7.92
N GLY A 212 17.88 8.10 9.10
CA GLY A 212 19.14 8.83 9.33
C GLY A 212 18.95 10.15 10.07
N GLN A 213 19.98 10.55 10.83
CA GLN A 213 19.90 11.68 11.77
C GLN A 213 19.49 13.00 11.12
N LYS A 214 19.94 13.25 9.87
CA LYS A 214 19.62 14.47 9.11
C LYS A 214 18.12 14.70 8.84
N TRP A 215 17.29 13.66 9.00
CA TRP A 215 15.86 13.72 8.76
C TRP A 215 15.02 13.79 10.04
N MET A 216 15.64 13.83 11.21
CA MET A 216 14.89 13.80 12.48
C MET A 216 13.90 14.95 12.61
N ASP A 217 14.29 16.16 12.23
CA ASP A 217 13.41 17.33 12.32
C ASP A 217 12.29 17.28 11.27
N HIS A 218 12.59 16.78 10.07
CA HIS A 218 11.58 16.53 9.04
C HIS A 218 10.55 15.47 9.49
N ASN A 219 11.01 14.38 10.10
CA ASN A 219 10.14 13.35 10.65
C ASN A 219 9.25 13.90 11.78
N ARG A 220 9.81 14.71 12.69
CA ARG A 220 9.04 15.37 13.76
C ARG A 220 8.00 16.32 13.20
N MET A 221 8.36 17.11 12.20
CA MET A 221 7.43 18.01 11.53
C MET A 221 6.31 17.24 10.84
N MET A 222 6.63 16.17 10.10
CA MET A 222 5.61 15.33 9.48
C MET A 222 4.65 14.72 10.50
N LEU A 223 5.16 14.19 11.61
CA LEU A 223 4.32 13.66 12.70
C LEU A 223 3.39 14.73 13.27
N LYS A 224 3.89 15.95 13.46
CA LYS A 224 3.08 17.09 13.90
C LYS A 224 1.97 17.40 12.89
N LEU A 225 2.32 17.55 11.61
CA LEU A 225 1.36 17.86 10.54
C LEU A 225 0.29 16.76 10.39
N LEU A 226 0.67 15.49 10.50
CA LEU A 226 -0.29 14.37 10.46
C LEU A 226 -1.20 14.36 11.69
N ALA A 227 -0.70 14.74 12.86
CA ALA A 227 -1.52 14.83 14.06
C ALA A 227 -2.51 16.00 14.02
N GLU A 228 -2.10 17.14 13.45
CA GLU A 228 -2.89 18.38 13.41
C GLU A 228 -3.86 18.43 12.22
N HIS A 229 -3.45 17.89 11.06
CA HIS A 229 -4.16 18.05 9.79
C HIS A 229 -4.40 16.72 9.07
N GLY A 230 -4.05 15.58 9.67
CA GLY A 230 -4.24 14.27 9.05
C GLY A 230 -5.71 13.98 8.78
N SER A 231 -6.10 14.04 7.52
CA SER A 231 -7.41 13.57 7.04
C SER A 231 -7.29 13.05 5.60
N PRO A 232 -8.26 12.24 5.12
CA PRO A 232 -8.27 11.77 3.74
C PRO A 232 -8.23 12.89 2.69
N ASP A 233 -8.80 14.05 3.01
CA ASP A 233 -8.98 15.17 2.07
C ASP A 233 -7.97 16.31 2.27
N ALA A 234 -7.13 16.23 3.30
CA ALA A 234 -6.15 17.28 3.59
C ALA A 234 -5.03 17.39 2.54
N TRP A 235 -4.84 16.34 1.74
CA TRP A 235 -3.70 16.22 0.84
C TRP A 235 -4.15 16.21 -0.62
N GLN A 236 -3.72 17.22 -1.37
CA GLN A 236 -3.85 17.25 -2.82
C GLN A 236 -2.57 16.70 -3.46
N PRO A 237 -2.59 15.53 -4.12
CA PRO A 237 -1.41 15.03 -4.81
C PRO A 237 -1.08 15.91 -6.03
N LEU A 238 0.21 16.10 -6.27
CA LEU A 238 0.77 16.71 -7.48
C LEU A 238 1.72 15.69 -8.17
N PRO A 239 2.03 15.87 -9.47
CA PRO A 239 2.99 15.03 -10.17
C PRO A 239 4.37 15.02 -9.49
N GLY A 240 5.07 13.89 -9.55
CA GLY A 240 6.47 13.78 -9.09
C GLY A 240 6.64 13.71 -7.58
N ASP A 241 5.73 13.03 -6.87
CA ASP A 241 5.78 12.79 -5.42
C ASP A 241 5.76 14.07 -4.58
N LEU A 242 5.11 15.08 -5.15
CA LEU A 242 4.75 16.35 -4.55
C LEU A 242 3.32 16.28 -4.03
N SER A 243 3.03 16.97 -2.94
CA SER A 243 1.65 17.13 -2.47
C SER A 243 1.45 18.49 -1.84
N ILE A 244 0.22 18.98 -1.91
CA ILE A 244 -0.19 20.18 -1.18
C ILE A 244 -1.00 19.73 0.03
N LEU A 245 -0.50 20.02 1.22
CA LEU A 245 -1.28 19.95 2.45
C LEU A 245 -2.10 21.22 2.57
N LYS A 246 -3.42 21.09 2.47
CA LYS A 246 -4.36 22.17 2.73
C LYS A 246 -4.50 22.36 4.23
N ARG A 247 -4.39 23.61 4.69
CA ARG A 247 -4.51 23.94 6.12
C ARG A 247 -5.50 25.07 6.33
N ASP A 248 -6.46 24.84 7.22
CA ASP A 248 -7.48 25.84 7.54
C ASP A 248 -6.89 26.96 8.38
N GLY A 249 -7.02 28.20 7.89
CA GLY A 249 -6.52 29.39 8.59
C GLY A 249 -5.00 29.57 8.54
N GLU A 250 -4.27 28.71 7.83
CA GLU A 250 -2.82 28.79 7.66
C GLU A 250 -2.43 28.78 6.16
N ALA A 251 -1.17 29.06 5.85
CA ALA A 251 -0.66 28.88 4.50
C ALA A 251 -0.69 27.40 4.12
N ASP A 252 -1.03 27.07 2.87
CA ASP A 252 -0.92 25.69 2.40
C ASP A 252 0.56 25.27 2.37
N LEU A 253 0.87 23.99 2.43
CA LEU A 253 2.25 23.51 2.34
C LEU A 253 2.46 22.66 1.10
N LEU A 254 3.49 22.96 0.32
CA LEU A 254 4.06 22.00 -0.62
C LEU A 254 4.97 21.05 0.15
N VAL A 255 4.66 19.76 0.10
CA VAL A 255 5.44 18.70 0.71
C VAL A 255 6.15 17.92 -0.37
N VAL A 256 7.48 17.90 -0.27
CA VAL A 256 8.39 17.25 -1.21
C VAL A 256 9.00 16.02 -0.53
N SER A 257 8.69 14.85 -1.09
CA SER A 257 9.04 13.58 -0.48
C SER A 257 10.54 13.28 -0.58
N VAL A 258 11.04 12.45 0.35
CA VAL A 258 12.40 11.90 0.31
C VAL A 258 12.36 10.64 -0.53
N ASP A 259 12.64 10.77 -1.82
CA ASP A 259 13.00 9.62 -2.64
C ASP A 259 14.53 9.43 -2.72
N LYS A 260 14.94 8.19 -2.94
CA LYS A 260 16.31 7.82 -3.26
C LYS A 260 16.63 8.32 -4.66
N GLU A 261 17.22 9.52 -4.71
CA GLU A 261 17.81 10.14 -5.89
C GLU A 261 16.78 10.62 -6.93
N GLU A 262 16.87 11.90 -7.29
CA GLU A 262 16.26 12.52 -8.49
C GLU A 262 14.78 12.97 -8.47
N SER A 263 14.43 13.97 -7.65
CA SER A 263 13.43 14.96 -8.10
C SER A 263 14.06 15.96 -9.09
N GLN A 264 14.80 15.50 -10.11
CA GLN A 264 15.55 16.37 -11.05
C GLN A 264 14.68 17.13 -12.06
N ARG A 265 13.37 17.25 -11.81
CA ARG A 265 12.44 17.87 -12.76
C ARG A 265 12.01 19.24 -12.27
N THR A 266 11.94 20.18 -13.21
CA THR A 266 11.17 21.39 -13.00
C THR A 266 9.69 21.04 -12.91
N PHE A 267 8.92 21.83 -12.17
CA PHE A 267 7.48 21.65 -12.08
C PHE A 267 6.76 22.99 -11.97
N GLU A 268 5.46 22.95 -12.25
CA GLU A 268 4.55 24.08 -12.17
C GLU A 268 3.59 23.86 -10.99
N LEU A 269 3.36 24.92 -10.20
CA LEU A 269 2.34 24.89 -9.17
C LEU A 269 0.94 25.03 -9.80
N PRO A 270 -0.13 24.54 -9.13
CA PRO A 270 -1.49 24.83 -9.56
C PRO A 270 -1.74 26.33 -9.72
N ALA A 271 -2.63 26.70 -10.65
CA ALA A 271 -2.89 28.09 -11.02
C ALA A 271 -3.16 29.04 -9.84
N MET A 272 -3.74 28.55 -8.74
CA MET A 272 -3.96 29.35 -7.52
C MET A 272 -2.69 29.79 -6.78
N TYR A 273 -1.51 29.28 -7.16
CA TYR A 273 -0.19 29.63 -6.62
C TYR A 273 0.78 30.11 -7.72
N ASP A 274 0.27 30.46 -8.90
CA ASP A 274 1.07 30.87 -10.05
C ASP A 274 1.86 32.18 -9.82
N LYS A 275 1.48 32.99 -8.82
CA LYS A 275 2.18 34.23 -8.44
C LYS A 275 3.31 34.05 -7.42
N LEU A 276 3.58 32.83 -6.96
CA LEU A 276 4.66 32.60 -5.99
C LEU A 276 6.04 32.64 -6.65
N ASP A 277 6.83 33.67 -6.39
CA ASP A 277 8.19 33.77 -6.97
C ASP A 277 9.24 32.93 -6.21
N SER A 278 8.94 32.52 -4.99
CA SER A 278 9.82 31.67 -4.20
C SER A 278 9.07 30.76 -3.23
N LEU A 279 9.77 29.70 -2.79
CA LEU A 279 9.29 28.71 -1.84
C LEU A 279 10.26 28.66 -0.66
N ASN A 280 9.75 28.81 0.56
CA ASN A 280 10.54 28.81 1.78
C ASN A 280 10.36 27.51 2.55
N GLU A 281 11.44 26.77 2.74
CA GLU A 281 11.46 25.49 3.44
C GLU A 281 11.47 25.71 4.96
N LEU A 282 10.55 25.06 5.65
CA LEU A 282 10.22 25.36 7.06
C LEU A 282 11.19 24.74 8.07
N VAL A 283 11.95 23.70 7.71
CA VAL A 283 12.88 23.02 8.63
C VAL A 283 14.28 23.62 8.56
N THR A 284 14.74 23.94 7.35
CA THR A 284 16.11 24.33 7.01
C THR A 284 16.22 25.82 6.69
N GLY A 285 15.09 26.51 6.46
CA GLY A 285 15.07 27.92 6.04
C GLY A 285 15.54 28.14 4.60
N ARG A 286 15.68 27.06 3.81
CA ARG A 286 16.11 27.15 2.41
C ARG A 286 15.03 27.84 1.57
N THR A 287 15.44 28.78 0.74
CA THR A 287 14.58 29.38 -0.29
C THR A 287 14.88 28.78 -1.66
N VAL A 288 13.84 28.45 -2.42
CA VAL A 288 13.93 28.07 -3.84
C VAL A 288 13.20 29.10 -4.67
N THR A 289 13.90 29.72 -5.62
CA THR A 289 13.33 30.76 -6.51
C THR A 289 12.80 30.15 -7.79
N ARG A 290 11.68 30.68 -8.28
CA ARG A 290 11.11 30.36 -9.58
C ARG A 290 12.05 30.78 -10.71
N LEU A 291 12.11 30.00 -11.77
CA LEU A 291 12.86 30.27 -12.99
C LEU A 291 12.10 31.27 -13.87
N ASP A 292 12.81 31.89 -14.81
CA ASP A 292 12.23 32.86 -15.76
C ASP A 292 11.15 32.25 -16.69
N ASP A 293 11.15 30.92 -16.86
CA ASP A 293 10.13 30.19 -17.62
C ASP A 293 8.83 29.94 -16.82
N GLY A 294 8.74 30.47 -15.60
CA GLY A 294 7.58 30.34 -14.71
C GLY A 294 7.56 29.06 -13.87
N ARG A 295 8.54 28.17 -14.02
CA ARG A 295 8.63 26.88 -13.30
C ARG A 295 9.56 26.96 -12.11
N PHE A 296 9.40 26.04 -11.15
CA PHE A 296 10.40 25.85 -10.10
C PHE A 296 11.48 24.86 -10.54
N PRO A 297 12.76 25.06 -10.16
CA PRO A 297 13.81 24.07 -10.37
C PRO A 297 13.55 22.82 -9.52
N PRO A 298 14.34 21.74 -9.69
CA PRO A 298 14.37 20.61 -8.78
C PRO A 298 14.38 21.03 -7.30
N ILE A 299 13.30 20.74 -6.58
CA ILE A 299 13.16 21.10 -5.16
C ILE A 299 13.66 19.95 -4.29
N PRO A 300 14.55 20.21 -3.33
CA PRO A 300 14.96 19.21 -2.35
C PRO A 300 13.81 18.73 -1.45
N PRO A 301 13.87 17.53 -0.87
CA PRO A 301 12.87 17.08 0.09
C PRO A 301 12.70 18.07 1.25
N GLY A 302 11.45 18.32 1.67
CA GLY A 302 11.14 19.34 2.67
C GLY A 302 9.66 19.77 2.68
N PHE A 303 9.36 20.74 3.54
CA PHE A 303 8.04 21.35 3.69
C PHE A 303 8.14 22.83 3.32
N TYR A 304 7.48 23.25 2.25
CA TYR A 304 7.60 24.60 1.70
C TYR A 304 6.29 25.35 1.87
N SER A 305 6.36 26.57 2.41
CA SER A 305 5.18 27.42 2.57
C SER A 305 4.64 27.89 1.22
N LEU A 306 3.33 27.76 1.02
CA LEU A 306 2.57 28.35 -0.07
C LEU A 306 1.73 29.50 0.48
N GLU A 307 2.39 30.61 0.80
CA GLU A 307 1.68 31.82 1.22
C GLU A 307 0.82 32.33 0.07
N LYS A 308 -0.50 32.33 0.25
CA LYS A 308 -1.39 32.94 -0.73
C LYS A 308 -1.01 34.42 -0.80
N VAL A 309 -0.65 34.89 -1.99
CA VAL A 309 -0.56 36.32 -2.26
C VAL A 309 -1.97 36.87 -2.05
N THR A 310 -2.24 37.37 -0.85
CA THR A 310 -3.48 38.09 -0.59
C THR A 310 -3.46 39.30 -1.50
N SER A 311 -4.40 39.37 -2.42
CA SER A 311 -4.61 40.53 -3.29
C SER A 311 -5.15 41.71 -2.49
N GLN A 312 -4.36 42.19 -1.51
CA GLN A 312 -4.61 43.38 -0.71
C GLN A 312 -3.49 44.44 -0.83
N GLU A 313 -2.43 44.20 -1.61
CA GLU A 313 -1.42 45.23 -1.92
C GLU A 313 -1.35 45.52 -3.43
N ALA A 314 -2.51 45.76 -4.04
CA ALA A 314 -2.61 46.45 -5.32
C ALA A 314 -3.58 47.62 -5.17
N VAL A 315 -3.06 48.71 -4.59
CA VAL A 315 -3.61 50.07 -4.70
C VAL A 315 -2.47 50.99 -5.12
#